data_AF-A0A1Q7VP75-F1
#
_entry.id   AF-A0A1Q7VP75-F1
#
_cell.length_a   1.000
_cell.length_b   1.000
_cell.length_c   1.000
_cell.angle_alpha   90.00
_cell.angle_beta   90.00
_cell.angle_gamma   90.00
#
_symmetry.space_group_name_H-M   'P 1'
#
loop_
_entity.id
_entity.type
_entity.pdbx_description
1 polymer ?
#
loop_
_entity_poly.entity_id
_entity_poly.type
_entity_poly.pdbx_seq_one_letter_code
_entity_poly.pdbx_strand_id
1 'polypeptide(L)' 'MRYHFEMTIQYPPIGSKWKEVDLRVARMVQIVRYDLANQRVRIACLESERLTWAKVARFNGKSGGYAPIGPIAARSTRV' A
#
# COMPACT_ATOMS: atom_id res chain seq x y z
N MET A 1 21.24 18.04 -18.89
CA MET A 1 20.31 16.92 -19.16
C MET A 1 19.51 16.66 -17.90
N ARG A 2 18.22 17.02 -17.89
CA ARG A 2 17.31 16.69 -16.78
C ARG A 2 16.80 15.29 -17.06
N TYR A 3 17.32 14.29 -16.34
CA TYR A 3 16.75 12.95 -16.33
C TYR A 3 15.37 13.02 -15.68
N HIS A 4 14.34 13.29 -16.48
CA HIS A 4 12.97 13.01 -16.09
C HIS A 4 12.81 11.49 -16.14
N PHE A 5 13.16 10.83 -15.05
CA PHE A 5 12.73 9.45 -14.84
C PHE A 5 11.22 9.52 -14.70
N GLU A 6 10.50 9.23 -15.78
CA GLU A 6 9.07 8.99 -15.75
C GLU A 6 8.84 7.76 -14.87
N MET A 7 8.82 7.94 -13.55
CA MET A 7 8.27 6.95 -12.65
C MET A 7 6.78 6.93 -12.93
N THR A 8 6.37 6.01 -13.81
CA THR A 8 4.98 5.65 -14.00
C THR A 8 4.39 5.37 -12.63
N ILE A 9 3.40 6.16 -12.23
CA ILE A 9 2.75 6.03 -10.93
C ILE A 9 1.97 4.72 -10.95
N GLN A 10 2.49 3.71 -10.25
CA GLN A 10 1.82 2.43 -10.12
C GLN A 10 0.85 2.47 -8.94
N TYR A 11 -0.44 2.32 -9.24
CA TYR A 11 -1.47 2.23 -8.21
C TYR A 11 -1.54 0.81 -7.63
N PRO A 12 -1.67 0.67 -6.29
CA PRO A 12 -1.89 -0.64 -5.67
C PRO A 12 -3.28 -1.17 -6.07
N PRO A 13 -3.46 -2.46 -6.40
CA PRO A 13 -4.74 -2.98 -6.89
C PRO A 13 -5.91 -2.75 -5.92
N ILE A 14 -7.09 -2.40 -6.43
CA ILE A 14 -8.33 -2.34 -5.63
C ILE A 14 -8.61 -3.71 -5.01
N GLY A 15 -9.02 -3.72 -3.75
CA GLY A 15 -9.27 -4.92 -2.96
C GLY A 15 -8.01 -5.53 -2.33
N SER A 16 -6.80 -5.13 -2.75
CA SER A 16 -5.56 -5.62 -2.14
C SER A 16 -5.39 -5.10 -0.71
N LYS A 17 -4.78 -5.94 0.14
CA LYS A 17 -4.50 -5.62 1.55
C LYS A 17 -3.04 -5.27 1.74
N TRP A 18 -2.79 -4.29 2.59
CA TRP A 18 -1.47 -3.73 2.84
C TRP A 18 -1.30 -3.49 4.33
N LYS A 19 -0.08 -3.69 4.84
CA LYS A 19 0.28 -3.38 6.23
C LYS A 19 1.22 -2.20 6.28
N GLU A 20 1.13 -1.40 7.33
CA GLU A 20 2.14 -0.38 7.61
C GLU A 20 3.50 -1.05 7.81
N VAL A 21 4.55 -0.45 7.23
CA VAL A 21 5.92 -1.01 7.32
C VAL A 21 6.52 -0.75 8.70
N ASP A 22 6.12 0.34 9.35
CA ASP A 22 6.53 0.63 10.72
C ASP A 22 5.95 -0.42 11.66
N LEU A 23 6.82 -1.25 12.24
CA LEU A 23 6.45 -2.34 13.14
C LEU A 23 5.81 -1.84 14.44
N ARG A 24 5.99 -0.56 14.79
CA ARG A 24 5.33 0.06 15.94
C ARG A 24 3.86 0.34 15.67
N VAL A 25 3.46 0.37 14.39
CA VAL A 25 2.08 0.63 13.99
C VAL A 25 1.49 -0.63 13.38
N ALA A 26 0.76 -1.38 14.21
CA ALA A 26 -0.02 -2.53 13.76
C ALA A 26 -1.29 -2.06 13.04
N ARG A 27 -1.15 -1.59 11.80
CA ARG A 27 -2.25 -1.13 10.95
C ARG A 27 -2.26 -1.86 9.62
N MET A 28 -3.41 -2.42 9.28
CA MET A 28 -3.70 -2.99 7.98
C MET A 28 -4.78 -2.18 7.26
N VAL A 29 -4.62 -2.06 5.95
CA VAL A 29 -5.49 -1.27 5.10
C VAL A 29 -5.85 -2.03 3.85
N GLN A 30 -7.07 -1.84 3.36
CA GLN A 30 -7.51 -2.35 2.07
C GLN A 30 -7.73 -1.20 1.09
N ILE A 31 -7.31 -1.41 -0.16
CA ILE A 31 -7.54 -0.43 -1.23
C ILE A 31 -9.00 -0.46 -1.66
N VAL A 32 -9.68 0.68 -1.63
CA VAL A 32 -11.12 0.79 -1.96
C VAL A 32 -11.34 1.40 -3.35
N ARG A 33 -10.66 2.51 -3.65
CA ARG A 33 -10.76 3.20 -4.95
C ARG A 33 -9.62 4.18 -5.15
N TYR A 34 -9.48 4.71 -6.36
CA TYR A 34 -8.51 5.75 -6.69
C TYR A 34 -9.17 7.12 -6.85
N ASP A 35 -8.41 8.15 -6.54
CA ASP A 35 -8.61 9.52 -7.02
C ASP A 35 -7.43 9.85 -7.93
N LEU A 36 -7.67 9.74 -9.24
CA LEU A 36 -6.64 9.92 -10.25
C LEU A 36 -6.26 11.40 -10.42
N ALA A 37 -7.18 12.33 -10.14
CA ALA A 37 -6.93 13.77 -10.25
C ALA A 37 -5.93 14.24 -9.19
N ASN A 38 -6.02 13.69 -7.98
CA ASN A 38 -5.16 14.06 -6.86
C ASN A 38 -4.08 13.01 -6.53
N GLN A 39 -3.94 11.97 -7.35
CA GLN A 39 -3.01 10.86 -7.14
C GLN A 39 -3.09 10.27 -5.73
N ARG A 40 -4.33 9.99 -5.30
CA ARG A 40 -4.63 9.42 -3.99
C ARG A 40 -5.34 8.09 -4.09
N VAL A 41 -5.16 7.30 -3.04
CA VAL A 41 -5.78 6.00 -2.88
C VAL A 41 -6.69 6.06 -1.67
N ARG A 42 -7.97 5.73 -1.86
CA ARG A 42 -8.91 5.56 -0.76
C ARG A 42 -8.61 4.23 -0.10
N ILE A 43 -8.36 4.26 1.19
CA ILE A 43 -8.07 3.08 1.99
C ILE A 43 -9.09 2.92 3.11
N ALA A 44 -9.48 1.68 3.37
CA ALA A 44 -10.20 1.28 4.57
C ALA A 44 -9.19 0.73 5.58
N CYS A 45 -9.15 1.32 6.78
CA CYS A 45 -8.43 0.72 7.90
C CYS A 45 -9.23 -0.50 8.37
N LEU A 46 -8.60 -1.67 8.40
CA LEU A 46 -9.31 -2.92 8.71
C LEU A 46 -9.63 -3.05 10.20
N GLU A 47 -8.87 -2.38 11.08
CA GLU A 47 -9.08 -2.42 12.52
C GLU A 47 -10.17 -1.46 13.01
N SER A 48 -10.37 -0.35 12.30
CA SER A 48 -11.29 0.72 12.74
C SER A 48 -12.42 1.02 11.76
N GLU A 49 -12.42 0.34 10.60
CA GLU A 49 -13.34 0.56 9.47
C GLU A 49 -13.34 2.01 8.93
N ARG A 50 -12.39 2.84 9.37
CA ARG A 50 -12.27 4.23 8.94
C ARG A 50 -11.73 4.32 7.52
N LEU A 51 -12.39 5.13 6.71
CA LEU A 51 -11.98 5.43 5.35
C LEU A 51 -11.11 6.70 5.29
N THR A 52 -9.89 6.58 4.79
CA THR A 52 -8.95 7.71 4.64
C THR A 52 -8.32 7.75 3.26
N TRP A 53 -7.66 8.86 2.92
CA TRP A 53 -6.93 9.03 1.66
C TRP A 53 -5.43 8.99 1.88
N ALA A 54 -4.72 8.09 1.21
CA ALA A 54 -3.27 8.02 1.22
C ALA A 54 -2.67 8.48 -0.12
N LYS A 55 -1.45 9.03 -0.10
CA LYS A 55 -0.69 9.27 -1.33
C LYS A 55 -0.28 7.93 -1.95
N VAL A 56 -0.37 7.80 -3.27
CA VAL A 56 0.05 6.58 -3.99
C VAL A 56 1.50 6.21 -3.67
N ALA A 57 2.37 7.21 -3.51
CA ALA A 57 3.79 7.01 -3.17
C ALA A 57 4.04 6.25 -1.85
N ARG A 58 3.05 6.12 -0.96
CA ARG A 58 3.19 5.32 0.27
C ARG A 58 3.14 3.81 -0.01
N PHE A 59 2.61 3.35 -1.13
CA PHE A 59 2.47 1.93 -1.46
C PHE A 59 3.71 1.41 -2.19
N ASN A 60 4.86 1.44 -1.51
CA ASN A 60 6.17 1.13 -2.10
C ASN A 60 7.01 0.15 -1.25
N GLY A 61 6.46 -0.37 -0.14
CA GLY A 61 7.16 -1.29 0.76
C GLY A 61 8.30 -0.66 1.59
N LYS A 62 8.46 0.67 1.58
CA LYS A 62 9.52 1.38 2.30
C LYS A 62 9.03 1.92 3.66
N SER A 63 9.99 2.32 4.50
CA SER A 63 9.71 2.98 5.78
C SER A 63 8.77 4.19 5.62
N GLY A 64 7.83 4.34 6.53
CA GLY A 64 6.74 5.33 6.44
C GLY A 64 5.66 5.01 5.39
N GLY A 65 5.79 3.90 4.68
CA GLY A 65 4.85 3.41 3.68
C GLY A 65 4.08 2.17 4.13
N TYR A 66 3.48 1.52 3.13
CA TYR A 66 2.76 0.27 3.24
C TYR A 66 3.45 -0.81 2.40
N ALA A 67 3.43 -2.05 2.89
CA ALA A 67 3.85 -3.24 2.17
C ALA A 67 2.65 -4.14 1.85
N PRO A 68 2.60 -4.79 0.68
CA PRO A 68 1.50 -5.66 0.32
C PRO A 68 1.49 -6.89 1.24
N ILE A 69 0.31 -7.27 1.71
CA ILE A 69 0.08 -8.54 2.38
C ILE A 69 -0.29 -9.51 1.26
N GLY A 70 0.71 -10.19 0.69
CA GLY A 70 0.45 -11.26 -0.28
C GLY A 70 -0.33 -12.43 0.37
N PRO A 71 -0.76 -13.44 -0.41
CA PRO A 71 -1.01 -14.74 0.21
C PRO A 71 0.27 -15.11 0.96
N ILE A 72 0.13 -15.57 2.21
CA ILE A 72 1.25 -16.12 2.98
C ILE A 72 1.90 -17.14 2.04
N ALA A 73 3.07 -16.82 1.46
CA ALA A 73 3.87 -17.83 0.81
C ALA A 73 4.07 -18.86 1.91
N ALA A 74 3.46 -20.03 1.73
CA ALA A 74 3.57 -21.14 2.65
C ALA A 74 5.03 -21.21 3.06
N ARG A 75 5.28 -21.22 4.38
CA ARG A 75 6.60 -21.49 4.94
C ARG A 75 7.25 -22.53 4.04
N SER A 76 8.32 -22.15 3.34
CA SER A 76 9.22 -23.11 2.74
C SER A 76 9.87 -23.82 3.92
N THR A 77 9.20 -24.87 4.39
CA THR A 77 9.81 -25.89 5.21
C THR A 77 10.87 -26.51 4.30
N ARG A 78 12.12 -26.08 4.48
CA ARG A 78 13.25 -26.91 4.05
C ARG A 78 13.15 -28.19 4.87
N VAL A 79 12.80 -29.29 4.19
CA VAL A 79 13.08 -30.65 4.64
C VAL A 79 14.28 -31.11 3.82
#